data_AF-A0A090QG96-F1
#
_entry.id   AF-A0A090QG96-F1
#
_cell.length_a   1.000
_cell.length_b   1.000
_cell.length_c   1.000
_cell.angle_alpha   90.00
_cell.angle_beta   90.00
_cell.angle_gamma   90.00
#
_symmetry.space_group_name_H-M   'P 1'
#
loop_
_entity.id
_entity.type
_entity.pdbx_description
1 polymer ?
#
loop_
_entity_poly.entity_id
_entity_poly.type
_entity_poly.pdbx_seq_one_letter_code
_entity_poly.pdbx_strand_id
1 'polypeptide(L)'
;MTGNGAFKDVYSVMANWGANHCVITYGHVGADLLTLASMLRIPVAMHNVEEGKVFRPHTWSAFGQDAEGQDFRACQNFSALYK
;
A
#
# COMPACT_ATOMS: atom_id res chain seq x y z
N MET A 1 4.82 -11.77 10.51
CA MET A 1 4.00 -10.75 11.18
C MET A 1 4.90 -9.59 11.56
N THR A 2 4.46 -8.34 11.43
CA THR A 2 5.30 -7.17 11.72
C THR A 2 5.22 -6.73 13.19
N GLY A 3 4.21 -7.21 13.93
CA GLY A 3 3.97 -6.82 15.33
C GLY A 3 3.22 -5.50 15.49
N ASN A 4 2.93 -4.80 14.39
CA ASN A 4 2.31 -3.47 14.39
C ASN A 4 1.03 -3.43 13.53
N GLY A 5 0.10 -2.53 13.88
CA GLY A 5 -1.10 -2.24 13.08
C GLY A 5 -1.93 -3.49 12.74
N ALA A 6 -2.37 -3.59 11.47
CA ALA A 6 -3.17 -4.71 10.96
C ALA A 6 -2.41 -6.06 10.92
N PHE A 7 -1.09 -6.07 11.16
CA PHE A 7 -0.24 -7.26 11.10
C PHE A 7 0.37 -7.63 12.47
N LYS A 8 -0.27 -7.21 13.57
CA LYS A 8 0.11 -7.56 14.95
C LYS A 8 -0.13 -9.05 15.27
N ASP A 9 -1.24 -9.61 14.77
CA ASP A 9 -1.63 -11.01 14.93
C ASP A 9 -2.51 -11.46 13.76
N VAL A 10 -2.72 -12.77 13.60
CA VAL A 10 -3.41 -13.34 12.43
C VAL A 10 -4.88 -12.92 12.40
N TYR A 11 -5.48 -12.78 13.59
CA TYR A 11 -6.84 -12.26 13.72
C TYR A 11 -6.95 -10.85 13.16
N SER A 12 -6.00 -9.97 13.46
CA SER A 12 -5.99 -8.58 13.00
C SER A 12 -5.86 -8.49 11.48
N VAL A 13 -5.13 -9.39 10.85
CA VAL A 13 -5.05 -9.46 9.38
C VAL A 13 -6.44 -9.74 8.79
N MET A 14 -7.15 -10.72 9.35
CA MET A 14 -8.50 -11.06 8.89
C MET A 14 -9.51 -9.95 9.21
N ALA A 15 -9.45 -9.36 10.40
CA ALA A 15 -10.37 -8.33 10.87
C ALA A 15 -10.25 -7.01 10.08
N ASN A 16 -9.09 -6.75 9.48
CA ASN A 16 -8.86 -5.57 8.63
C ASN A 16 -9.00 -5.87 7.13
N TRP A 17 -9.33 -7.11 6.75
CA TRP A 17 -9.54 -7.47 5.36
C TRP A 17 -10.90 -6.91 4.87
N GLY A 18 -10.88 -6.04 3.85
CA GLY A 18 -12.04 -5.23 3.46
C GLY A 18 -13.12 -5.92 2.63
N ALA A 19 -13.03 -7.24 2.38
CA ALA A 19 -13.97 -7.97 1.55
C ALA A 19 -14.09 -9.45 1.99
N ASN A 20 -15.02 -10.20 1.44
CA ASN A 20 -15.11 -11.66 1.67
C ASN A 20 -14.20 -12.48 0.72
N HIS A 21 -13.60 -11.85 -0.28
CA HIS A 21 -12.71 -12.48 -1.26
C HIS A 21 -11.29 -11.92 -1.20
N CYS A 22 -10.32 -12.71 -1.66
CA CYS A 22 -8.95 -12.26 -1.92
C CYS A 22 -8.41 -12.91 -3.20
N VAL A 23 -7.30 -12.38 -3.70
CA VAL A 23 -6.53 -12.98 -4.79
C VAL A 23 -5.18 -13.39 -4.24
N ILE A 24 -4.78 -14.64 -4.50
CA ILE A 24 -3.49 -15.19 -4.06
C ILE A 24 -2.60 -15.30 -5.30
N THR A 25 -1.38 -14.77 -5.19
CA THR A 25 -0.37 -14.80 -6.25
C THR A 25 0.87 -15.55 -5.76
N TYR A 26 1.51 -16.34 -6.61
CA TYR A 26 2.76 -17.03 -6.27
C TYR A 26 3.91 -16.03 -6.07
N GLY A 27 4.74 -16.29 -5.05
CA GLY A 27 5.88 -15.44 -4.69
C GLY A 27 5.52 -14.21 -3.84
N HIS A 28 6.53 -13.47 -3.39
CA HIS A 28 6.36 -12.26 -2.60
C HIS A 28 6.41 -11.00 -3.48
N VAL A 29 5.30 -10.72 -4.18
CA VAL A 29 5.18 -9.64 -5.18
C VAL A 29 4.61 -8.33 -4.60
N GLY A 30 4.62 -8.16 -3.28
CA GLY A 30 3.98 -7.01 -2.63
C GLY A 30 4.60 -5.65 -3.01
N ALA A 31 5.92 -5.60 -3.20
CA ALA A 31 6.62 -4.38 -3.63
C ALA A 31 6.26 -4.01 -5.08
N ASP A 32 6.07 -5.01 -5.95
CA ASP A 32 5.65 -4.80 -7.33
C ASP A 32 4.23 -4.22 -7.38
N LEU A 33 3.32 -4.76 -6.56
CA LEU A 33 1.95 -4.26 -6.42
C LEU A 33 1.89 -2.83 -5.86
N LEU A 34 2.73 -2.49 -4.86
CA LEU A 34 2.84 -1.12 -4.35
C LEU A 34 3.31 -0.14 -5.42
N THR A 35 4.33 -0.53 -6.18
CA THR A 35 4.86 0.28 -7.28
C THR A 35 3.78 0.50 -8.34
N LEU A 36 3.11 -0.57 -8.78
CA LEU A 36 2.03 -0.51 -9.75
C LEU A 36 0.86 0.37 -9.25
N ALA A 37 0.43 0.20 -7.99
CA ALA A 37 -0.64 0.99 -7.39
C ALA A 37 -0.32 2.48 -7.40
N SER A 38 0.94 2.86 -7.11
CA SER A 38 1.38 4.26 -7.17
C SER A 38 1.34 4.83 -8.60
N MET A 39 1.71 4.04 -9.62
CA MET A 39 1.57 4.44 -11.02
C MET A 39 0.11 4.66 -11.42
N LEU A 40 -0.82 3.91 -10.82
CA LEU A 40 -2.25 4.04 -11.07
C LEU A 40 -2.98 5.01 -10.12
N ARG A 41 -2.25 5.59 -9.15
CA ARG A 41 -2.77 6.49 -8.12
C ARG A 41 -3.87 5.84 -7.27
N ILE A 42 -3.69 4.56 -6.95
CA ILE A 42 -4.55 3.80 -6.05
C ILE A 42 -3.84 3.74 -4.68
N PRO A 43 -4.40 4.35 -3.62
CA PRO A 43 -3.75 4.34 -2.30
C PRO A 43 -3.79 2.94 -1.70
N VAL A 44 -2.67 2.52 -1.08
CA VAL A 44 -2.57 1.21 -0.42
C VAL A 44 -2.84 1.34 1.07
N ALA A 45 -4.04 0.95 1.49
CA ALA A 45 -4.51 1.08 2.88
C ALA A 45 -3.98 0.01 3.86
N MET A 46 -3.40 -1.09 3.35
CA MET A 46 -2.88 -2.18 4.19
C MET A 46 -1.79 -2.97 3.43
N HIS A 47 -0.56 -3.00 3.96
CA HIS A 47 0.50 -3.90 3.50
C HIS A 47 1.50 -4.23 4.62
N ASN A 48 2.21 -5.34 4.50
CA ASN A 48 3.30 -5.75 5.40
C ASN A 48 4.66 -5.84 4.69
N VAL A 49 4.76 -5.23 3.50
CA VAL A 49 6.03 -5.08 2.77
C VAL A 49 7.01 -4.26 3.62
N GLU A 50 8.27 -4.71 3.63
CA GLU A 50 9.39 -4.02 4.29
C GLU A 50 9.57 -2.60 3.72
N GLU A 51 9.78 -1.61 4.59
CA GLU A 51 9.83 -0.19 4.23
C GLU A 51 10.87 0.11 3.14
N GLY A 52 12.06 -0.50 3.21
CA GLY A 52 13.12 -0.33 2.20
C GLY A 52 12.79 -0.86 0.81
N LYS A 53 11.67 -1.59 0.64
CA LYS A 53 11.19 -2.10 -0.65
C LYS A 53 10.01 -1.29 -1.20
N VAL A 54 9.53 -0.29 -0.46
CA VAL A 54 8.48 0.60 -0.95
C VAL A 54 9.09 1.53 -2.00
N PHE A 55 8.73 1.33 -3.26
CA PHE A 55 9.20 2.13 -4.38
C PHE A 55 8.03 2.80 -5.07
N ARG A 56 8.08 4.14 -5.15
CA ARG A 56 7.03 5.00 -5.73
C ARG A 56 7.70 6.13 -6.51
N PRO A 57 6.97 6.87 -7.38
CA PRO A 57 7.52 8.05 -8.03
C PRO A 57 8.09 9.04 -7.01
N HIS A 58 9.25 9.64 -7.32
CA HIS A 58 9.96 10.54 -6.40
C HIS A 58 9.07 11.66 -5.83
N THR A 59 8.06 12.10 -6.57
CA THR A 59 7.12 13.14 -6.12
C THR A 59 6.31 12.76 -4.88
N TRP A 60 6.15 11.46 -4.53
CA TRP A 60 5.45 11.05 -3.29
C TRP A 60 6.14 11.59 -2.04
N SER A 61 7.47 11.70 -2.03
CA SER A 61 8.23 12.18 -0.85
C SER A 61 7.91 13.64 -0.49
N ALA A 62 7.44 14.43 -1.45
CA ALA A 62 6.99 15.80 -1.21
C ALA A 62 5.68 15.87 -0.41
N PHE A 63 4.93 14.75 -0.32
CA PHE A 63 3.68 14.67 0.42
C PHE A 63 3.87 14.24 1.87
N GLY A 64 5.10 14.06 2.35
CA GLY A 64 5.41 13.82 3.77
C GLY A 64 6.28 12.58 3.99
N GLN A 65 6.72 12.40 5.24
CA GLN A 65 7.61 11.29 5.64
C GLN A 65 6.85 10.02 6.04
N ASP A 66 5.61 10.17 6.54
CA ASP A 66 4.75 9.03 6.84
C ASP A 66 4.33 8.33 5.54
N ALA A 67 4.73 7.07 5.39
CA ALA A 67 4.65 6.34 4.12
C ALA A 67 3.21 6.07 3.65
N GLU A 68 2.29 5.92 4.59
CA GLU A 68 0.86 5.77 4.30
C GLU A 68 0.25 7.13 3.94
N GLY A 69 0.46 8.14 4.79
CA GLY A 69 -0.07 9.48 4.58
C GLY A 69 0.42 10.13 3.28
N GLN A 70 1.69 9.94 2.88
CA GLN A 70 2.18 10.42 1.58
C GLN A 70 1.40 9.80 0.42
N ASP A 71 1.00 8.52 0.54
CA ASP A 71 0.33 7.79 -0.53
C ASP A 71 -1.09 8.31 -0.74
N PHE A 72 -1.85 8.46 0.34
CA PHE A 72 -3.20 9.01 0.29
C PHE A 72 -3.22 10.44 -0.26
N ARG A 73 -2.32 11.31 0.21
CA ARG A 73 -2.24 12.69 -0.26
C ARG A 73 -1.80 12.79 -1.73
N ALA A 74 -0.81 12.00 -2.14
CA ALA A 74 -0.36 11.98 -3.52
C ALA A 74 -1.42 11.41 -4.48
N CYS A 75 -2.06 10.29 -4.12
CA CYS A 75 -3.14 9.71 -4.92
C CYS A 75 -4.33 10.66 -5.05
N GLN A 76 -4.70 11.36 -3.97
CA GLN A 76 -5.76 12.36 -3.99
C GLN A 76 -5.40 13.55 -4.90
N ASN A 77 -4.16 14.05 -4.84
CA ASN A 77 -3.72 15.18 -5.64
C ASN A 77 -3.67 14.84 -7.14
N PHE A 78 -2.98 13.75 -7.50
CA PHE A 78 -2.79 13.38 -8.90
C PHE A 78 -4.01 12.73 -9.55
N SER A 79 -4.94 12.19 -8.74
CA SER A 79 -6.18 11.57 -9.22
C SER A 79 -5.94 10.40 -10.19
N ALA A 80 -7.03 9.86 -10.75
CA ALA A 80 -6.98 8.76 -11.71
C ALA A 80 -6.22 9.17 -12.99
N LEU A 81 -5.46 8.21 -13.56
CA LEU A 81 -4.64 8.43 -14.76
C LEU A 81 -5.47 8.78 -16.01
N TYR A 82 -6.67 8.23 -16.13
CA TYR A 82 -7.59 8.44 -17.25
C TYR A 82 -8.97 8.86 -16.74
N LYS A 83 -9.71 9.63 -17.54
CA LYS A 83 -11.08 10.08 -17.28
C LYS A 83 -11.92 9.97 -18.53
#